data_AF-A0A5E5QDR2-F1
#
_entry.id   AF-A0A5E5QDR2-F1
#
_cell.length_a   1.000
_cell.length_b   1.000
_cell.length_c   1.000
_cell.angle_alpha   90.00
_cell.angle_beta   90.00
_cell.angle_gamma   90.00
#
_symmetry.space_group_name_H-M   'P 1'
#
loop_
_entity.id
_entity.type
_entity.pdbx_description
1 polymer ?
#
loop_
_entity_poly.entity_id
_entity_poly.type
_entity_poly.pdbx_seq_one_letter_code
_entity_poly.pdbx_strand_id
1 'polypeptide(L)' 'MDIEEGHELNALKGIDFNKVRINVLTIENATSINSIQKIEEIRRLMHENDYILWGIIVGLDDIYVHKNFLN' A
#
# COMPACT_ATOMS: atom_id res chain seq x y z
N MET A 1 21.78 -9.79 -6.37
CA MET A 1 21.76 -8.42 -6.93
C MET A 1 20.29 -8.19 -7.19
N ASP A 2 19.57 -7.79 -6.15
CA ASP A 2 18.11 -7.68 -6.18
C ASP A 2 17.81 -6.18 -6.04
N ILE A 3 17.65 -5.51 -7.19
CA ILE A 3 17.43 -4.06 -7.29
C ILE A 3 15.91 -3.75 -7.27
N GLU A 4 15.05 -4.77 -7.22
CA GLU A 4 13.60 -4.65 -7.42
C GLU A 4 12.76 -4.63 -6.12
N GLU A 5 13.27 -5.08 -4.96
CA GLU A 5 12.43 -5.19 -3.75
C GLU A 5 12.31 -3.86 -2.94
N GLY A 6 11.19 -3.15 -3.08
CA GLY A 6 10.75 -2.13 -2.10
C GLY A 6 10.62 -0.69 -2.62
N HIS A 7 10.30 -0.49 -3.90
CA HIS A 7 10.05 0.84 -4.45
C HIS A 7 8.64 1.36 -4.14
N GLU A 8 7.73 0.49 -3.71
CA GLU A 8 6.31 0.79 -3.50
C GLU A 8 6.16 1.79 -2.37
N LEU A 9 6.85 1.59 -1.25
CA LEU A 9 6.83 2.54 -0.14
C LEU A 9 7.33 3.93 -0.56
N ASN A 10 8.34 3.99 -1.43
CA ASN A 10 8.85 5.27 -1.94
C ASN A 10 7.87 5.91 -2.92
N ALA A 11 7.24 5.12 -3.80
CA ALA A 11 6.19 5.60 -4.69
C ALA A 11 5.02 6.20 -3.89
N LEU A 12 4.57 5.51 -2.84
CA LEU A 12 3.50 5.99 -1.96
C LEU A 12 3.89 7.27 -1.21
N LYS A 13 5.13 7.38 -0.73
CA LYS A 13 5.65 8.62 -0.10
C LYS A 13 5.72 9.80 -1.06
N GLY A 14 5.78 9.54 -2.38
CA GLY A 14 5.74 10.57 -3.42
C GLY A 14 4.33 11.10 -3.73
N ILE A 15 3.28 10.45 -3.24
CA ILE A 15 1.88 10.85 -3.49
C ILE A 15 1.45 11.88 -2.44
N ASP A 16 0.96 13.02 -2.91
CA ASP A 16 0.25 13.99 -2.07
C ASP A 16 -1.23 13.61 -1.98
N PHE A 17 -1.57 12.76 -1.00
CA PHE A 17 -2.93 12.25 -0.79
C PHE A 17 -3.95 13.34 -0.40
N ASN A 18 -3.51 14.54 -0.03
CA ASN A 18 -4.41 15.68 0.20
C ASN A 18 -4.86 16.34 -1.11
N LYS A 19 -4.08 16.18 -2.20
CA LYS A 19 -4.39 16.75 -3.51
C LYS A 19 -4.97 15.74 -4.49
N VAL A 20 -4.56 14.48 -4.37
CA VAL A 20 -4.99 13.40 -5.24
C VAL A 20 -5.77 12.38 -4.42
N ARG A 21 -6.99 12.10 -4.86
CA ARG A 21 -7.82 11.04 -4.29
C ARG A 21 -7.80 9.84 -5.23
N ILE A 22 -7.22 8.74 -4.77
CA ILE A 22 -7.25 7.46 -5.46
C ILE A 22 -8.33 6.62 -4.78
N ASN A 23 -9.26 6.06 -5.55
CA ASN A 23 -10.39 5.34 -4.95
C ASN A 23 -9.99 3.93 -4.49
N VAL A 24 -9.17 3.25 -5.29
CA VAL A 24 -8.70 1.90 -5.04
C VAL A 24 -7.22 1.81 -5.45
N LEU A 25 -6.41 1.18 -4.59
CA LEU A 25 -5.00 0.90 -4.84
C LEU A 25 -4.75 -0.60 -4.64
N THR A 26 -4.02 -1.20 -5.56
CA THR A 26 -3.43 -2.53 -5.37
C THR A 26 -1.93 -2.31 -5.22
N ILE A 27 -1.36 -2.81 -4.14
CA ILE A 27 0.05 -2.61 -3.81
C ILE A 27 0.68 -3.99 -3.71
N GLU A 28 1.58 -4.28 -4.65
CA GLU A 28 2.43 -5.47 -4.61
C GLU A 28 3.34 -5.36 -3.39
N ASN A 29 3.13 -6.26 -2.43
CA ASN A 29 3.90 -6.28 -1.19
C ASN A 29 4.56 -7.64 -0.95
N ALA A 30 4.47 -8.55 -1.93
CA ALA A 30 5.21 -9.79 -2.06
C ALA A 30 6.70 -9.52 -2.26
N THR A 31 7.33 -9.13 -1.18
CA THR A 31 8.79 -9.19 -1.07
C THR A 31 9.09 -10.25 -0.03
N SER A 32 10.20 -10.97 -0.22
CA SER A 32 10.68 -12.15 0.52
C SER A 32 10.28 -12.28 2.01
N ILE A 33 10.37 -13.48 2.61
CA ILE A 33 10.05 -13.81 4.03
C ILE A 33 10.52 -12.77 5.08
N ASN A 34 11.52 -11.94 4.76
CA ASN A 34 12.06 -10.89 5.62
C ASN A 34 11.37 -9.51 5.48
N SER A 35 10.25 -9.40 4.76
CA SER A 35 9.65 -8.11 4.38
C SER A 35 8.49 -7.65 5.26
N ILE A 36 8.21 -8.36 6.36
CA ILE A 36 7.10 -8.06 7.29
C ILE A 36 7.13 -6.58 7.72
N GLN A 37 8.30 -6.05 8.05
CA GLN A 37 8.41 -4.64 8.48
C GLN A 37 8.01 -3.66 7.38
N LYS A 38 8.38 -3.91 6.11
CA LYS A 38 7.99 -3.06 4.97
C LYS A 38 6.49 -3.11 4.73
N ILE A 39 5.89 -4.30 4.82
CA ILE A 39 4.44 -4.50 4.70
C ILE A 39 3.70 -3.68 5.78
N GLU A 40 4.16 -3.74 7.03
CA GLU A 40 3.57 -2.97 8.12
C GLU A 40 3.75 -1.44 7.93
N GLU A 41 4.85 -1.00 7.34
CA GLU A 41 5.05 0.42 6.99
C GLU A 41 4.08 0.89 5.90
N ILE A 42 3.85 0.08 4.86
CA ILE A 42 2.84 0.36 3.82
C ILE A 42 1.45 0.43 4.44
N ARG A 43 1.08 -0.56 5.24
CA ARG A 43 -0.23 -0.62 5.91
C ARG A 43 -0.48 0.58 6.80
N ARG A 44 0.51 0.98 7.60
CA ARG A 44 0.43 2.18 8.43
C ARG A 44 0.25 3.44 7.58
N LEU A 45 1.06 3.61 6.53
CA LEU A 45 0.96 4.76 5.63
C LEU A 45 -0.43 4.86 4.98
N MET A 46 -0.98 3.74 4.50
CA MET A 46 -2.30 3.72 3.89
C MET A 46 -3.40 4.04 4.91
N HIS A 47 -3.30 3.51 6.13
CA HIS A 47 -4.23 3.83 7.21
C HIS A 47 -4.21 5.32 7.59
N GLU A 48 -3.02 5.91 7.69
CA GLU A 48 -2.81 7.35 7.97
C GLU A 48 -3.40 8.25 6.89
N ASN A 49 -3.56 7.75 5.65
CA ASN A 49 -4.13 8.48 4.52
C ASN A 49 -5.58 8.07 4.19
N ASP A 50 -6.33 7.58 5.19
CA ASP A 50 -7.75 7.25 5.07
C ASP A 50 -8.11 6.14 4.08
N TYR A 51 -7.22 5.15 3.94
CA TYR A 51 -7.52 3.91 3.24
C TYR A 51 -7.80 2.76 4.22
N ILE A 52 -8.69 1.86 3.80
CA ILE A 52 -9.02 0.61 4.47
C ILE A 52 -8.34 -0.52 3.69
N LEU A 53 -7.64 -1.42 4.39
CA LEU A 53 -7.20 -2.69 3.82
C LEU A 53 -8.44 -3.55 3.56
N TRP A 54 -8.86 -3.61 2.30
CA TRP A 54 -10.10 -4.27 1.90
C TRP A 54 -9.91 -5.76 1.64
N GLY A 55 -8.75 -6.15 1.13
CA GLY A 55 -8.42 -7.53 0.86
C GLY A 55 -6.92 -7.75 0.71
N ILE A 56 -6.50 -8.99 0.92
CA ILE A 56 -5.14 -9.44 0.66
C ILE A 56 -5.26 -10.52 -0.41
N ILE A 57 -4.63 -10.32 -1.56
CA ILE A 57 -4.47 -11.37 -2.56
C ILE A 57 -3.42 -12.33 -2.01
N VAL A 58 -3.82 -13.59 -1.80
CA VAL A 58 -3.08 -14.59 -1.02
C VAL A 58 -1.58 -14.57 -1.36
N GLY A 59 -0.79 -14.00 -0.44
CA GLY A 59 0.66 -13.99 -0.46
C GLY A 59 1.33 -12.98 -1.41
N LEU A 60 0.57 -12.06 -2.03
CA LEU A 60 1.10 -11.18 -3.09
C LEU A 60 0.83 -9.69 -2.89
N ASP A 61 -0.45 -9.28 -2.85
CA ASP A 61 -0.82 -7.87 -2.95
C ASP A 61 -1.83 -7.47 -1.87
N ASP A 62 -1.66 -6.28 -1.31
CA ASP A 62 -2.68 -5.64 -0.48
C ASP A 62 -3.59 -4.76 -1.36
N ILE A 63 -4.91 -4.87 -1.16
CA ILE A 63 -5.92 -4.03 -1.81
C ILE A 63 -6.44 -3.01 -0.82
N TYR A 64 -6.34 -1.73 -1.16
CA TYR A 64 -6.78 -0.60 -0.37
C TYR A 64 -7.93 0.14 -1.03
N VAL A 65 -8.92 0.53 -0.24
CA VAL A 65 -10.06 1.35 -0.67
C VAL A 65 -10.13 2.59 0.20
N HIS A 66 -10.26 3.77 -0.42
CA HIS A 66 -10.40 5.02 0.33
C HIS A 66 -11.72 5.01 1.13
N LYS A 67 -11.72 5.45 2.39
CA LYS A 67 -12.89 5.37 3.30
C LYS A 67 -14.16 5.96 2.72
N ASN A 68 -14.03 7.05 1.97
CA ASN A 68 -15.18 7.73 1.34
C ASN A 68 -15.57 7.16 -0.03
N PHE A 69 -15.04 6.01 -0.45
CA PHE A 69 -15.33 5.45 -1.78
C PHE A 69 -16.83 5.16 -2.01
N LEU A 70 -17.54 4.76 -0.96
CA LEU A 70 -18.98 4.45 -1.01
C LEU A 70 -19.88 5.64 -0.61
N ASN A 71 -19.28 6.80 -0.28
CA ASN A 71 -19.97 8.00 0.19
C ASN A 71 -20.02 9.08 -0.88
#